data_AF-A0A7C5UR23-F1
#
_entry.id   AF-A0A7C5UR23-F1
#
_cell.length_a   1.000
_cell.length_b   1.000
_cell.length_c   1.000
_cell.angle_alpha   90.00
_cell.angle_beta   90.00
_cell.angle_gamma   90.00
#
_symmetry.space_group_name_H-M   'P 1'
#
loop_
_entity.id
_entity.type
_entity.pdbx_description
1 polymer ?
#
loop_
_entity_poly.entity_id
_entity_poly.type
_entity_poly.pdbx_seq_one_letter_code
_entity_poly.pdbx_strand_id
1 'polypeptide(L)'
;MSKLKPWHQVALPREDLRKGVPLDAAEFAIHLDQVMDGRAPLDYVEPERFFARTYLTDAFRKMASEALRRLNGDLIGTSPGINLTTQFGGGKTHFLTLLYHLIRAGERATAWPGVRELLDEANLEQVPRARVAVFIGNRFDFLVGSGA
;
A
#
# COMPACT_ATOMS: atom_id res chain seq x y z
N MET A 1 14.58 35.22 -11.09
CA MET A 1 14.35 33.89 -10.47
C MET A 1 13.17 33.99 -9.53
N SER A 2 12.09 33.22 -9.73
CA SER A 2 10.94 33.25 -8.82
C SER A 2 11.34 32.68 -7.46
N LYS A 3 11.15 33.48 -6.41
CA LYS A 3 11.45 33.10 -5.03
C LYS A 3 10.50 31.96 -4.63
N LEU A 4 11.04 30.80 -4.25
CA LEU A 4 10.24 29.68 -3.74
C LEU A 4 9.45 30.14 -2.51
N LYS A 5 8.16 29.81 -2.47
CA LYS A 5 7.32 30.12 -1.31
C LYS A 5 7.74 29.22 -0.14
N PRO A 6 7.77 29.72 1.10
CA PRO A 6 7.96 28.89 2.29
C PRO A 6 6.92 27.76 2.35
N TRP A 7 7.33 26.56 2.77
CA TRP A 7 6.47 25.36 2.75
C TRP A 7 5.16 25.56 3.50
N HIS A 8 5.18 26.27 4.63
CA HIS A 8 3.99 26.53 5.46
C HIS A 8 2.93 27.42 4.78
N GLN A 9 3.27 28.06 3.65
CA GLN A 9 2.33 28.83 2.82
C GLN A 9 1.71 28.02 1.70
N VAL A 10 2.26 26.83 1.39
CA VAL A 10 1.82 25.98 0.27
C VAL A 10 1.37 24.59 0.72
N ALA A 11 1.75 24.16 1.93
CA ALA A 11 1.35 22.92 2.55
C ALA A 11 0.63 23.23 3.87
N LEU A 12 -0.70 23.24 3.81
CA LEU A 12 -1.55 23.40 4.99
C LEU A 12 -1.62 22.07 5.74
N PRO A 13 -1.20 22.01 7.02
CA PRO A 13 -1.36 20.80 7.82
C PRO A 13 -2.83 20.41 7.98
N ARG A 14 -3.07 19.11 8.23
CA ARG A 14 -4.41 18.58 8.52
C ARG A 14 -5.07 19.35 9.67
N GLU A 15 -6.41 19.39 9.64
CA GLU A 15 -7.19 20.20 10.58
C GLU A 15 -7.03 19.76 12.04
N ASP A 16 -6.92 18.46 12.28
CA ASP A 16 -6.64 17.86 13.60
C ASP A 16 -5.32 18.37 14.20
N LEU A 17 -4.24 18.41 13.41
CA LEU A 17 -2.94 18.96 13.80
C LEU A 17 -3.05 20.45 14.16
N ARG A 18 -3.82 21.21 13.36
CA ARG A 18 -4.03 22.65 13.59
C ARG A 18 -4.87 22.92 14.85
N LYS A 19 -5.79 22.02 15.19
CA LYS A 19 -6.65 22.12 16.38
C LYS A 19 -6.03 21.51 17.65
N GLY A 20 -4.82 20.94 17.56
CA GLY A 20 -4.14 20.32 18.70
C GLY A 20 -4.84 19.06 19.21
N VAL A 21 -5.58 18.36 18.35
CA VAL A 21 -6.22 17.09 18.72
C VAL A 21 -5.12 16.06 19.02
N PRO A 22 -5.18 15.33 20.16
CA PRO A 22 -4.23 14.28 20.44
C PRO A 22 -4.24 13.23 19.33
N LEU A 23 -3.07 12.96 18.76
CA LEU A 23 -2.90 11.93 17.75
C LEU A 23 -2.63 10.60 18.44
N ASP A 24 -3.39 9.56 18.08
CA ASP A 24 -3.03 8.20 18.46
C ASP A 24 -1.87 7.74 17.55
N ALA A 25 -0.76 7.35 18.17
CA ALA A 25 0.39 6.82 17.43
C ALA A 25 0.03 5.61 16.56
N ALA A 26 -1.00 4.85 16.96
CA ALA A 26 -1.54 3.73 16.19
C ALA A 26 -2.14 4.16 14.85
N GLU A 27 -2.62 5.40 14.69
CA GLU A 27 -3.10 5.91 13.41
C GLU A 27 -2.00 6.04 12.35
N PHE A 28 -0.73 6.07 12.75
CA PHE A 28 0.41 6.13 11.82
C PHE A 28 0.97 4.74 11.48
N ALA A 29 0.46 3.69 12.12
CA ALA A 29 0.85 2.31 11.86
C ALA A 29 -0.24 1.61 11.04
N ILE A 30 0.19 0.95 9.97
CA ILE A 30 -0.75 0.15 9.18
C ILE A 30 -0.89 -1.23 9.81
N HIS A 31 -2.14 -1.61 10.05
CA HIS A 31 -2.55 -2.94 10.48
C HIS A 31 -3.34 -3.59 9.34
N LEU A 32 -2.70 -4.50 8.58
CA LEU A 32 -3.32 -5.10 7.40
C LEU A 32 -4.60 -5.87 7.73
N ASP A 33 -4.64 -6.50 8.91
CA ASP A 33 -5.84 -7.16 9.43
C ASP A 33 -7.01 -6.19 9.62
N GLN A 34 -6.75 -4.99 10.13
CA GLN A 34 -7.77 -3.95 10.29
C GLN A 34 -8.20 -3.37 8.94
N VAL A 35 -7.28 -3.27 7.97
CA VAL A 35 -7.61 -2.83 6.59
C VAL A 35 -8.56 -3.83 5.95
N MET A 36 -8.31 -5.13 6.08
CA MET A 36 -9.17 -6.17 5.53
C MET A 36 -10.57 -6.16 6.15
N ASP A 37 -10.65 -5.94 7.45
CA ASP A 37 -11.91 -5.90 8.19
C ASP A 37 -12.66 -4.57 8.05
N GLY A 38 -12.07 -3.57 7.37
CA GLY A 38 -12.64 -2.21 7.26
C GLY A 38 -12.63 -1.42 8.57
N ARG A 39 -11.82 -1.83 9.56
CA ARG A 39 -11.70 -1.20 10.88
C ARG A 39 -10.56 -0.18 10.97
N ALA A 40 -9.65 -0.17 10.01
CA ALA A 40 -8.56 0.81 9.95
C ALA A 40 -9.08 2.21 9.58
N PRO A 41 -8.30 3.28 9.83
CA PRO A 41 -8.59 4.61 9.29
C PRO A 41 -8.89 4.60 7.80
N LEU A 42 -9.78 5.49 7.35
CA LEU A 42 -10.20 5.56 5.94
C LEU A 42 -9.05 5.77 4.96
N ASP A 43 -7.99 6.46 5.39
CA ASP A 43 -6.77 6.65 4.59
C ASP A 43 -6.04 5.33 4.27
N TYR A 44 -6.34 4.24 4.99
CA TYR A 44 -5.81 2.91 4.73
C TYR A 44 -6.84 1.95 4.13
N VAL A 45 -8.13 2.10 4.47
CA VAL A 45 -9.21 1.23 3.96
C VAL A 45 -9.58 1.60 2.52
N GLU A 46 -9.70 2.90 2.21
CA GLU A 46 -10.07 3.37 0.89
C GLU A 46 -8.84 3.40 -0.03
N PRO A 47 -8.81 2.60 -1.11
CA PRO A 47 -7.61 2.50 -1.94
C PRO A 47 -7.19 3.83 -2.56
N GLU A 48 -8.14 4.61 -3.08
CA GLU A 48 -7.82 5.88 -3.74
C GLU A 48 -7.12 6.86 -2.78
N ARG A 49 -7.61 6.97 -1.53
CA ARG A 49 -6.99 7.78 -0.48
C ARG A 49 -5.63 7.25 -0.08
N PHE A 50 -5.50 5.93 0.03
CA PHE A 50 -4.24 5.26 0.32
C PHE A 50 -3.18 5.59 -0.73
N PHE A 51 -3.51 5.44 -2.01
CA PHE A 51 -2.59 5.75 -3.11
C PHE A 51 -2.28 7.25 -3.21
N ALA A 52 -3.27 8.13 -3.01
CA ALA A 52 -3.05 9.58 -2.99
C ALA A 52 -2.07 10.05 -1.89
N ARG A 53 -1.90 9.25 -0.83
CA ARG A 53 -0.99 9.53 0.30
C ARG A 53 0.25 8.65 0.33
N THR A 54 0.39 7.75 -0.64
CA THR A 54 1.53 6.83 -0.73
C THR A 54 2.52 7.36 -1.76
N TYR A 55 3.73 7.69 -1.29
CA TYR A 55 4.83 7.95 -2.20
C TYR A 55 5.44 6.64 -2.69
N LEU A 56 5.29 6.35 -3.99
CA LEU A 56 5.88 5.18 -4.63
C LEU A 56 7.38 5.42 -4.87
N THR A 57 8.20 5.01 -3.90
CA THR A 57 9.66 5.01 -4.04
C THR A 57 10.10 4.07 -5.17
N ASP A 58 11.30 4.26 -5.69
CA ASP A 58 11.89 3.36 -6.70
C ASP A 58 11.90 1.90 -6.25
N ALA A 59 12.18 1.65 -4.96
CA ALA A 59 12.16 0.30 -4.40
C ALA A 59 10.73 -0.27 -4.41
N PHE A 60 9.74 0.52 -4.02
CA PHE A 60 8.33 0.12 -4.06
C PHE A 60 7.87 -0.20 -5.47
N ARG A 61 8.20 0.67 -6.44
CA ARG A 61 7.82 0.46 -7.83
C ARG A 61 8.44 -0.81 -8.41
N LYS A 62 9.74 -1.05 -8.19
CA LYS A 62 10.42 -2.26 -8.66
C LYS A 62 9.80 -3.53 -8.09
N MET A 63 9.63 -3.59 -6.77
CA MET A 63 9.06 -4.77 -6.11
C MET A 63 7.60 -5.02 -6.48
N ALA A 64 6.79 -3.96 -6.58
CA ALA A 64 5.39 -4.11 -6.99
C ALA A 64 5.29 -4.49 -8.47
N SER A 65 6.11 -3.91 -9.35
CA SER A 65 6.16 -4.27 -10.78
C SER A 65 6.57 -5.73 -10.97
N GLU A 66 7.56 -6.22 -10.21
CA GLU A 66 7.94 -7.64 -10.22
C GLU A 66 6.76 -8.54 -9.80
N ALA A 67 6.04 -8.18 -8.73
CA ALA A 67 4.88 -8.92 -8.28
C ALA A 67 3.76 -8.94 -9.33
N LEU A 68 3.46 -7.80 -9.98
CA LEU A 68 2.47 -7.72 -11.04
C LEU A 68 2.87 -8.57 -12.26
N ARG A 69 4.12 -8.46 -12.72
CA ARG A 69 4.65 -9.30 -13.82
C ARG A 69 4.54 -10.78 -13.50
N ARG A 70 4.90 -11.18 -12.28
CA ARG A 70 4.77 -12.58 -11.82
C ARG A 70 3.32 -13.06 -11.88
N LEU A 71 2.39 -12.25 -11.39
CA LEU A 71 0.96 -12.58 -11.41
C LEU A 71 0.38 -12.61 -12.83
N ASN A 72 0.96 -11.85 -13.76
CA ASN A 72 0.63 -11.88 -15.18
C ASN A 72 1.24 -13.09 -15.93
N GLY A 73 1.94 -13.99 -15.22
CA GLY A 73 2.50 -15.21 -15.78
C GLY A 73 3.93 -15.07 -16.32
N ASP A 74 4.59 -13.92 -16.15
CA ASP A 74 6.00 -13.78 -16.47
C ASP A 74 6.84 -14.58 -15.47
N LEU A 75 7.61 -15.55 -15.96
CA LEU A 75 8.45 -16.42 -15.14
C LEU A 75 9.93 -15.99 -15.15
N ILE A 76 10.33 -15.08 -16.03
CA ILE A 76 11.73 -14.72 -16.24
C ILE A 76 12.04 -13.41 -15.49
N GLY A 77 12.98 -13.49 -14.55
CA GLY A 77 13.38 -12.32 -13.76
C GLY A 77 12.30 -11.85 -12.77
N THR A 78 11.38 -12.75 -12.40
CA THR A 78 10.37 -12.52 -11.35
C THR A 78 10.42 -13.65 -10.32
N SER A 79 10.34 -13.31 -9.04
CA SER A 79 10.31 -14.28 -7.96
C SER A 79 8.86 -14.71 -7.63
N PRO A 80 8.60 -16.02 -7.40
CA PRO A 80 7.32 -16.47 -6.86
C PRO A 80 7.11 -16.11 -5.38
N GLY A 81 8.15 -15.64 -4.68
CA GLY A 81 8.09 -15.24 -3.28
C GLY A 81 9.00 -14.05 -2.99
N ILE A 82 8.45 -13.06 -2.30
CA ILE A 82 9.17 -11.84 -1.90
C ILE A 82 9.25 -11.82 -0.37
N ASN A 83 10.46 -11.81 0.17
CA ASN A 83 10.69 -11.63 1.59
C ASN A 83 11.10 -10.18 1.88
N LEU A 84 10.32 -9.49 2.71
CA LEU A 84 10.55 -8.09 3.05
C LEU A 84 11.38 -7.99 4.34
N THR A 85 12.70 -7.90 4.18
CA THR A 85 13.63 -7.78 5.32
C THR A 85 13.98 -6.31 5.57
N THR A 86 13.17 -5.64 6.40
CA THR A 86 13.44 -4.27 6.86
C THR A 86 13.20 -4.13 8.35
N GLN A 87 13.79 -3.11 9.00
CA GLN A 87 13.54 -2.80 10.41
C GLN A 87 12.11 -2.24 10.63
N PHE A 88 11.75 -1.97 11.88
CA PHE A 88 10.50 -1.26 12.19
C PHE A 88 10.45 0.09 11.43
N GLY A 89 9.27 0.43 10.90
CA GLY A 89 9.10 1.62 10.04
C GLY A 89 9.57 1.45 8.59
N GLY A 90 10.18 0.33 8.21
CA GLY A 90 10.66 0.09 6.84
C GLY A 90 9.59 -0.27 5.80
N GLY A 91 8.32 0.13 6.00
CA GLY A 91 7.27 0.06 4.99
C GLY A 91 6.69 -1.33 4.65
N LYS A 92 6.97 -2.39 5.41
CA LYS A 92 6.52 -3.76 5.07
C LYS A 92 5.00 -3.87 4.98
N THR A 93 4.29 -3.50 6.05
CA THR A 93 2.83 -3.58 6.06
C THR A 93 2.20 -2.61 5.06
N HIS A 94 2.86 -1.47 4.80
CA HIS A 94 2.46 -0.53 3.76
C HIS A 94 2.53 -1.16 2.37
N PHE A 95 3.63 -1.85 2.06
CA PHE A 95 3.80 -2.55 0.79
C PHE A 95 2.80 -3.70 0.62
N LEU A 96 2.56 -4.50 1.66
CA LEU A 96 1.54 -5.55 1.63
C LEU A 96 0.13 -4.99 1.41
N THR A 97 -0.19 -3.86 2.03
CA THR A 97 -1.49 -3.16 1.86
C THR A 97 -1.64 -2.60 0.45
N LEU A 98 -0.56 -2.06 -0.13
CA LEU A 98 -0.51 -1.62 -1.51
C LEU A 98 -0.84 -2.77 -2.49
N LEU A 99 -0.19 -3.92 -2.33
CA LEU A 99 -0.46 -5.09 -3.18
C LEU A 99 -1.89 -5.61 -2.98
N TYR A 100 -2.36 -5.65 -1.73
CA TYR A 100 -3.73 -6.04 -1.41
C TYR A 100 -4.76 -5.20 -2.15
N HIS A 101 -4.62 -3.88 -2.12
CA HIS A 101 -5.52 -2.95 -2.81
C HIS A 101 -5.44 -3.06 -4.33
N LEU A 102 -4.24 -3.11 -4.90
CA LEU A 102 -4.04 -3.26 -6.35
C LEU A 102 -4.73 -4.52 -6.88
N ILE A 103 -4.38 -5.67 -6.31
CA ILE A 103 -4.80 -6.96 -6.86
C ILE A 103 -6.30 -7.18 -6.66
N ARG A 104 -6.87 -6.75 -5.53
CA ARG A 104 -8.32 -6.86 -5.30
C ARG A 104 -9.14 -5.95 -6.21
N ALA A 105 -8.62 -4.78 -6.58
CA ALA A 105 -9.33 -3.87 -7.46
C ALA A 105 -9.16 -4.20 -8.95
N GLY A 106 -8.03 -4.81 -9.32
CA GLY A 106 -7.70 -5.13 -10.70
C GLY A 106 -7.69 -3.87 -11.57
N GLU A 107 -8.32 -3.94 -12.74
CA GLU A 107 -8.41 -2.85 -13.71
C GLU A 107 -8.87 -1.49 -13.13
N ARG A 108 -9.74 -1.51 -12.10
CA ARG A 108 -10.22 -0.26 -11.46
C ARG A 108 -9.08 0.53 -10.79
N ALA A 109 -7.99 -0.14 -10.43
CA ALA A 109 -6.85 0.50 -9.78
C ALA A 109 -6.10 1.47 -10.70
N THR A 110 -6.23 1.33 -12.03
CA THR A 110 -5.56 2.20 -13.02
C THR A 110 -5.99 3.67 -12.92
N ALA A 111 -7.10 3.97 -12.24
CA ALA A 111 -7.55 5.32 -11.96
C ALA A 111 -6.82 5.99 -10.77
N TRP A 112 -6.10 5.23 -9.94
CA TRP A 112 -5.50 5.76 -8.72
C TRP A 112 -4.11 6.36 -8.96
N PRO A 113 -3.70 7.36 -8.16
CA PRO A 113 -2.39 8.01 -8.30
C PRO A 113 -1.23 7.01 -8.26
N GLY A 114 -0.29 7.13 -9.20
CA GLY A 114 0.93 6.31 -9.24
C GLY A 114 0.77 4.91 -9.84
N VAL A 115 -0.46 4.44 -10.10
CA VAL A 115 -0.70 3.08 -10.60
C VAL A 115 -0.34 2.94 -12.08
N ARG A 116 -0.55 3.98 -12.89
CA ARG A 116 -0.15 3.96 -14.31
C ARG A 116 1.36 3.85 -14.46
N GLU A 117 2.09 4.64 -13.70
CA GLU A 117 3.56 4.61 -13.68
C GLU A 117 4.09 3.23 -13.25
N LEU A 118 3.38 2.56 -12.34
CA LEU A 118 3.70 1.18 -11.94
C LEU A 118 3.42 0.17 -13.06
N LEU A 119 2.31 0.32 -13.78
CA LEU A 119 1.95 -0.53 -14.92
C LEU A 119 2.94 -0.35 -16.08
N ASP A 120 3.36 0.89 -16.33
CA ASP A 120 4.40 1.22 -17.33
C ASP A 120 5.73 0.56 -16.96
N GLU A 121 6.15 0.63 -15.69
CA GLU A 121 7.38 -0.03 -15.21
C GLU A 121 7.29 -1.57 -15.30
N ALA A 122 6.09 -2.13 -15.12
CA ALA A 122 5.81 -3.55 -15.29
C ALA A 122 5.64 -3.99 -16.76
N ASN A 123 5.55 -3.04 -17.71
CA ASN A 123 5.15 -3.27 -19.09
C ASN A 123 3.81 -4.03 -19.21
N LEU A 124 2.80 -3.57 -18.47
CA LEU A 124 1.45 -4.13 -18.43
C LEU A 124 0.42 -3.05 -18.74
N GLU A 125 -0.67 -3.42 -19.42
CA GLU A 125 -1.78 -2.48 -19.68
C GLU A 125 -2.77 -2.39 -18.51
N GLN A 126 -2.87 -3.47 -17.72
CA GLN A 126 -3.85 -3.61 -16.64
C GLN A 126 -3.26 -4.37 -15.46
N VAL A 127 -3.80 -4.12 -14.27
CA VAL A 127 -3.44 -4.89 -13.08
C VAL A 127 -4.00 -6.31 -13.22
N PRO A 128 -3.15 -7.37 -13.16
CA PRO A 128 -3.58 -8.76 -13.29
C PRO A 128 -4.56 -9.15 -12.18
N ARG A 129 -5.59 -9.92 -12.55
CA ARG A 129 -6.53 -10.48 -11.58
C ARG A 129 -5.91 -11.70 -10.90
N ALA A 130 -5.90 -11.69 -9.57
CA ALA A 130 -5.53 -12.85 -8.78
C ALA A 130 -6.40 -12.96 -7.52
N ARG A 131 -6.50 -14.18 -6.98
CA ARG A 131 -7.11 -14.39 -5.68
C ARG A 131 -6.10 -13.98 -4.60
N VAL A 132 -6.53 -13.08 -3.71
CA VAL A 132 -5.70 -12.60 -2.61
C VAL A 132 -6.07 -13.37 -1.34
N ALA A 133 -5.08 -13.99 -0.72
CA ALA A 133 -5.17 -14.55 0.62
C ALA A 133 -4.16 -13.84 1.52
N VAL A 134 -4.55 -13.58 2.76
CA VAL A 134 -3.70 -12.92 3.75
C VAL A 134 -3.65 -13.78 5.00
N PHE A 135 -2.44 -13.99 5.51
CA PHE A 135 -2.20 -14.71 6.74
C PHE A 135 -1.55 -13.77 7.75
N ILE A 136 -2.20 -13.63 8.91
CA ILE A 136 -1.78 -12.72 9.98
C ILE A 136 -1.39 -13.56 11.19
N GLY A 137 -0.08 -13.74 11.39
CA GLY A 137 0.44 -14.70 12.36
C GLY A 137 0.00 -14.46 13.81
N ASN A 138 -0.25 -13.22 14.21
CA ASN A 138 -0.73 -12.89 15.56
C ASN A 138 -2.26 -12.96 15.72
N ARG A 139 -3.01 -13.17 14.64
CA ARG A 139 -4.45 -13.51 14.72
C ARG A 139 -4.68 -15.00 14.60
N PHE A 140 -3.73 -15.76 14.07
CA PHE A 140 -3.93 -17.19 13.83
C PHE A 140 -3.92 -18.00 15.13
N ASP A 141 -5.05 -18.63 15.44
CA ASP A 141 -5.13 -19.67 16.46
C ASP A 141 -4.85 -21.03 15.82
N PHE A 142 -3.78 -21.69 16.26
CA PHE A 142 -3.35 -22.99 15.75
C PHE A 142 -4.25 -24.16 16.16
N LEU A 143 -5.10 -23.98 17.19
CA LEU A 143 -6.03 -25.00 17.64
C LEU A 143 -7.33 -24.95 16.83
N VAL A 144 -7.81 -23.75 16.51
CA VAL A 144 -9.12 -23.55 15.88
C VAL A 144 -9.03 -23.29 14.37
N GLY A 145 -7.84 -22.96 13.85
CA GLY A 145 -7.58 -22.82 12.42
C GLY A 145 -8.08 -21.52 11.79
N SER A 146 -8.55 -20.56 12.59
CA SER A 146 -9.03 -19.27 12.12
C SER A 146 -8.83 -18.21 13.19
N GLY A 147 -8.33 -17.04 12.80
CA GLY A 147 -8.24 -15.90 13.70
C GLY A 147 -9.61 -15.31 14.00
N ALA A 148 -9.85 -15.03 15.29
CA ALA A 148 -11.05 -14.39 15.81
C ALA A 148 -11.44 -13.14 15.02
#